data_AF-G9L081-F1
#
_entry.id   AF-G9L081-F1
#
_cell.length_a   1.000
_cell.length_b   1.000
_cell.length_c   1.000
_cell.angle_alpha   90.00
_cell.angle_beta   90.00
_cell.angle_gamma   90.00
#
_symmetry.space_group_name_H-M   'P 1'
#
loop_
_entity.id
_entity.type
_entity.pdbx_description
1 polymer ?
#
loop_
_entity_poly.entity_id
_entity_poly.type
_entity_poly.pdbx_seq_one_letter_code
_entity_poly.pdbx_strand_id
1 'polypeptide(L)'
;EYLRSIHYISQVLLEEAETTPEGGDTLAPDTSKMLKLAEQCLERAQSTAAQLGKTHLKPAVPVAAPGTSSTSRHRRVYSDEGGKLSPFLPPEIFQKLQVVESQGSKKELTPLEEASLQNQKLKAAYEARMARLDPSQAVQKTSLTLSLQRQMLENLVIAKAREETLHRKMEERRLRLQEAANRRFCSQVALTPEEREQRALYAAILEYEQDHDWPKHWKARLKKSPGDLSLVTSLVSHLLHLAAPEEAPVCGVPDAVPP
;
A
#
# COMPACT_ATOMS: atom_id res chain seq x y z
N GLU A 1 -6.91 19.75 -6.74
CA GLU A 1 -6.69 19.65 -8.20
C GLU A 1 -6.68 21.01 -8.91
N TYR A 2 -7.80 21.72 -9.14
CA TYR A 2 -7.78 22.98 -9.93
C TYR A 2 -6.82 24.07 -9.42
N LEU A 3 -6.71 24.26 -8.10
CA LEU A 3 -5.75 25.21 -7.51
C LEU A 3 -4.29 24.78 -7.71
N ARG A 4 -4.01 23.47 -7.76
CA ARG A 4 -2.66 22.95 -8.06
C ARG A 4 -2.29 23.21 -9.51
N SER A 5 -3.24 23.05 -10.44
CA SER A 5 -3.06 23.40 -11.85
C SER A 5 -2.77 24.90 -12.03
N ILE A 6 -3.48 25.78 -11.32
CA ILE A 6 -3.22 27.23 -11.34
C ILE A 6 -1.81 27.55 -10.79
N HIS A 7 -1.40 26.91 -9.70
CA HIS A 7 -0.05 27.07 -9.14
C HIS A 7 1.04 26.66 -10.14
N TYR A 8 0.89 25.50 -10.78
CA TYR A 8 1.83 25.01 -11.79
C TYR A 8 1.93 25.98 -12.98
N ILE A 9 0.79 26.42 -13.52
CA ILE A 9 0.76 27.38 -14.64
C ILE A 9 1.45 28.68 -14.26
N SER A 10 1.21 29.17 -13.05
CA SER A 10 1.83 30.41 -12.55
C SER A 10 3.34 30.27 -12.47
N GLN A 11 3.84 29.12 -12.02
CA GLN A 11 5.28 28.84 -11.94
C GLN A 11 5.93 28.80 -13.33
N VAL A 12 5.32 28.10 -14.29
CA VAL A 12 5.83 28.03 -15.67
C VAL A 12 5.84 29.40 -16.33
N LEU A 13 4.82 30.24 -16.12
CA LEU A 13 4.78 31.61 -16.66
C LEU A 13 5.83 32.53 -16.02
N LEU A 14 6.16 32.32 -14.74
CA LEU A 14 7.24 33.06 -14.07
C LEU A 14 8.61 32.67 -14.63
N GLU A 15 8.84 31.38 -14.85
CA GLU A 15 10.07 30.86 -15.47
C GLU A 15 10.22 31.36 -16.93
N GLU A 16 9.13 31.44 -17.70
CA GLU A 16 9.13 32.06 -19.04
C GLU A 16 9.43 33.57 -19.00
N ALA A 17 8.94 34.29 -17.99
CA ALA A 17 9.21 35.72 -17.83
C ALA A 17 10.68 36.01 -17.46
N GLU A 18 11.31 35.16 -16.65
CA GLU A 18 12.73 35.29 -16.27
C GLU A 18 13.70 34.92 -17.41
N THR A 19 13.26 34.05 -18.33
CA THR A 19 14.08 33.55 -19.44
C THR A 19 13.95 34.36 -20.73
N THR A 20 13.07 35.36 -20.76
CA THR A 20 12.86 36.22 -21.94
C THR A 20 13.65 37.54 -21.82
N PRO A 21 14.82 37.68 -22.48
CA PRO A 21 15.54 38.95 -22.52
C PRO A 21 14.78 39.99 -23.37
N GLU A 22 14.58 41.17 -22.77
CA GLU A 22 14.14 42.46 -23.36
C GLU A 22 14.17 42.51 -24.90
N GLY A 23 12.99 42.51 -25.54
CA GLY A 23 12.86 42.94 -26.95
C GLY A 23 12.01 42.10 -27.91
N GLY A 24 10.94 41.44 -27.46
CA GLY A 24 10.01 40.74 -28.35
C GLY A 24 8.56 40.83 -27.88
N ASP A 25 7.82 41.81 -28.39
CA ASP A 25 6.46 42.19 -27.98
C ASP A 25 5.36 41.23 -28.48
N THR A 26 5.66 39.93 -28.56
CA THR A 26 4.72 38.89 -28.98
C THR A 26 4.63 37.82 -27.90
N LEU A 27 3.56 37.91 -27.10
CA LEU A 27 3.13 36.85 -26.19
C LEU A 27 3.11 35.52 -26.95
N ALA A 28 3.97 34.58 -26.54
CA ALA A 28 4.06 33.29 -27.21
C ALA A 28 2.68 32.62 -27.23
N PRO A 29 2.25 31.98 -28.32
CA PRO A 29 0.91 31.40 -28.45
C PRO A 29 0.58 30.38 -27.34
N ASP A 30 1.61 29.82 -26.70
CA ASP A 30 1.46 28.88 -25.59
C ASP A 30 1.16 29.58 -24.25
N THR A 31 1.69 30.80 -24.01
CA THR A 31 1.29 31.64 -22.86
C THR A 31 -0.21 31.93 -22.87
N SER A 32 -0.76 32.28 -24.05
CA SER A 32 -2.18 32.57 -24.21
C SER A 32 -3.06 31.35 -23.94
N LYS A 33 -2.62 30.16 -24.35
CA LYS A 33 -3.31 28.89 -24.05
C LYS A 33 -3.26 28.57 -22.56
N MET A 34 -2.12 28.77 -21.91
CA MET A 34 -1.95 28.54 -20.49
C MET A 34 -2.80 29.49 -19.64
N LEU A 35 -2.86 30.78 -20.01
CA LEU A 35 -3.74 31.76 -19.35
C LEU A 35 -5.22 31.38 -19.47
N LYS A 36 -5.68 30.95 -20.66
CA LYS A 36 -7.05 30.42 -20.85
C LYS A 36 -7.33 29.18 -20.01
N LEU A 37 -6.33 28.31 -19.85
CA LEU A 37 -6.46 27.11 -19.04
C LEU A 37 -6.52 27.45 -17.54
N ALA A 38 -5.76 28.46 -17.09
CA ALA A 38 -5.86 28.98 -15.73
C ALA A 38 -7.22 29.61 -15.45
N GLU A 39 -7.77 30.38 -16.39
CA GLU A 39 -9.11 30.95 -16.32
C GLU A 39 -10.18 29.85 -16.19
N GLN A 40 -10.11 28.82 -17.03
CA GLN A 40 -11.04 27.68 -16.94
C GLN A 40 -10.90 26.91 -15.61
N CYS A 41 -9.69 26.74 -15.09
CA CYS A 41 -9.46 26.12 -13.78
C CYS A 41 -10.10 26.96 -12.66
N LEU A 42 -10.02 28.29 -12.75
CA LEU A 42 -10.59 29.20 -11.79
C LEU A 42 -12.13 29.14 -11.80
N GLU A 43 -12.76 29.15 -12.97
CA GLU A 43 -14.22 29.02 -13.10
C GLU A 43 -14.75 27.71 -12.49
N ARG A 44 -14.03 26.60 -12.71
CA ARG A 44 -14.40 25.30 -12.12
C ARG A 44 -14.18 25.27 -10.61
N ALA A 45 -13.11 25.89 -10.12
CA ALA A 45 -12.87 26.02 -8.68
C ALA A 45 -13.99 26.83 -8.00
N GLN A 46 -14.39 27.96 -8.60
CA GLN A 46 -15.50 28.79 -8.11
C GLN A 46 -16.83 28.04 -8.13
N SER A 47 -17.12 27.31 -9.21
CA SER A 47 -18.33 26.48 -9.32
C SER A 47 -18.38 25.41 -8.23
N THR A 48 -17.24 24.78 -7.94
CA THR A 48 -17.12 23.78 -6.87
C THR A 48 -17.29 24.40 -5.49
N ALA A 49 -16.70 25.57 -5.23
CA ALA A 49 -16.86 26.30 -3.98
C ALA A 49 -18.31 26.75 -3.74
N ALA A 50 -19.02 27.19 -4.79
CA ALA A 50 -20.43 27.55 -4.71
C ALA A 50 -21.34 26.34 -4.42
N GLN A 51 -20.96 25.14 -4.85
CA GLN A 51 -21.67 23.90 -4.49
C GLN A 51 -21.42 23.50 -3.03
N LEU A 52 -20.20 23.68 -2.52
CA LEU A 52 -19.85 23.45 -1.11
C LEU A 52 -20.54 24.44 -0.15
N GLY A 53 -20.71 25.70 -0.56
CA GLY A 53 -21.42 26.70 0.25
C GLY A 53 -22.93 26.42 0.42
N LYS A 54 -23.54 25.67 -0.49
CA LYS A 54 -24.98 25.37 -0.48
C LYS A 54 -25.35 24.13 0.34
N THR A 55 -24.39 23.29 0.70
CA THR A 55 -24.64 22.01 1.39
C THR A 55 -24.60 22.09 2.93
N HIS A 56 -24.30 23.25 3.52
CA HIS A 56 -24.08 23.38 4.98
C HIS A 56 -25.25 24.02 5.78
N LEU A 57 -26.49 23.97 5.30
CA LEU A 57 -27.66 24.44 6.06
C LEU A 57 -28.74 23.36 6.20
N LYS A 58 -28.56 22.41 7.14
CA LYS A 58 -29.69 21.71 7.77
C LYS A 58 -29.36 21.23 9.21
N PRO A 59 -30.06 21.69 10.27
CA PRO A 59 -29.70 21.38 11.67
C PRO A 59 -30.36 20.10 12.26
N ALA A 60 -29.72 19.65 13.34
CA ALA A 60 -29.92 18.53 14.29
C ALA A 60 -31.35 18.23 14.82
N VAL A 61 -31.57 16.99 15.34
CA VAL A 61 -32.02 16.65 16.72
C VAL A 61 -31.80 15.13 17.02
N PRO A 62 -31.28 14.71 18.20
CA PRO A 62 -31.32 13.34 18.74
C PRO A 62 -32.41 13.17 19.83
N VAL A 63 -33.04 11.99 19.94
CA VAL A 63 -33.99 11.64 21.03
C VAL A 63 -33.71 10.25 21.59
N ALA A 64 -33.88 10.16 22.91
CA ALA A 64 -33.46 9.16 23.88
C ALA A 64 -34.17 7.80 23.86
N ALA A 65 -33.53 6.83 24.54
CA ALA A 65 -34.02 5.49 24.94
C ALA A 65 -35.11 5.54 26.04
N PRO A 66 -35.83 4.43 26.35
CA PRO A 66 -35.39 3.37 27.29
C PRO A 66 -35.86 1.95 26.85
N GLY A 67 -35.47 0.76 27.33
CA GLY A 67 -34.82 0.27 28.56
C GLY A 67 -35.64 -0.93 29.08
N THR A 68 -35.10 -2.16 29.10
CA THR A 68 -35.62 -3.26 29.97
C THR A 68 -34.50 -4.20 30.41
N SER A 69 -34.41 -4.37 31.72
CA SER A 69 -33.49 -5.22 32.49
C SER A 69 -33.91 -6.71 32.50
N SER A 70 -32.92 -7.62 32.60
CA SER A 70 -33.12 -8.93 33.21
C SER A 70 -31.90 -9.35 34.02
N THR A 71 -32.19 -10.08 35.08
CA THR A 71 -31.49 -10.25 36.35
C THR A 71 -30.30 -11.21 36.31
N SER A 72 -29.23 -10.90 37.04
CA SER A 72 -28.47 -11.93 37.77
C SER A 72 -27.75 -11.31 38.96
N ARG A 73 -28.21 -11.66 40.17
CA ARG A 73 -27.61 -11.25 41.44
C ARG A 73 -26.40 -12.11 41.71
N HIS A 74 -25.21 -11.49 41.80
CA HIS A 74 -24.15 -11.97 42.68
C HIS A 74 -23.60 -10.78 43.48
N ARG A 75 -23.72 -10.94 44.80
CA ARG A 75 -23.42 -10.01 45.88
C ARG A 75 -21.90 -9.76 45.95
N ARG A 76 -21.44 -8.54 45.68
CA ARG A 76 -20.21 -8.02 46.30
C ARG A 76 -20.40 -6.54 46.69
N VAL A 77 -20.30 -6.37 48.00
CA VAL A 77 -20.02 -5.21 48.85
C VAL A 77 -19.83 -3.86 48.13
N TYR A 78 -20.63 -2.88 48.58
CA TYR A 78 -20.43 -1.46 48.34
C TYR A 78 -19.06 -1.00 48.87
N SER A 79 -18.24 -0.44 48.00
CA SER A 79 -17.35 0.66 48.35
C SER A 79 -17.86 1.88 47.59
N ASP A 80 -18.62 2.70 48.31
CA ASP A 80 -18.86 4.10 48.00
C ASP A 80 -17.57 4.89 48.28
N GLU A 81 -17.43 6.05 47.65
CA GLU A 81 -16.29 6.99 47.70
C GLU A 81 -15.10 6.69 46.76
N GLY A 82 -15.03 7.41 45.64
CA GLY A 82 -13.76 7.71 44.98
C GLY A 82 -13.75 7.58 43.46
N GLY A 83 -14.16 8.64 42.76
CA GLY A 83 -13.91 8.79 41.33
C GLY A 83 -12.42 8.67 41.02
N LYS A 84 -12.03 7.58 40.35
CA LYS A 84 -10.79 7.40 39.60
C LYS A 84 -11.01 6.33 38.55
N LEU A 85 -10.76 6.72 37.31
CA LEU A 85 -10.84 5.93 36.09
C LEU A 85 -10.22 4.54 36.29
N SER A 86 -11.02 3.48 36.14
CA SER A 86 -10.50 2.13 36.04
C SER A 86 -9.52 2.07 34.84
N PRO A 87 -8.23 1.72 35.02
CA PRO A 87 -7.23 1.80 33.94
C PRO A 87 -7.34 0.69 32.90
N PHE A 88 -8.16 -0.33 33.14
CA PHE A 88 -8.18 -1.54 32.34
C PHE A 88 -9.49 -1.68 31.57
N LEU A 89 -9.36 -1.68 30.25
CA LEU A 89 -10.43 -2.00 29.33
C LEU A 89 -10.79 -3.50 29.44
N PRO A 90 -12.06 -3.89 29.26
CA PRO A 90 -12.45 -5.30 29.18
C PRO A 90 -11.69 -6.05 28.06
N PRO A 91 -11.36 -7.34 28.23
CA PRO A 91 -10.65 -8.16 27.25
C PRO A 91 -11.26 -8.12 25.84
N GLU A 92 -12.57 -7.93 25.77
CA GLU A 92 -13.35 -7.84 24.53
C GLU A 92 -12.99 -6.59 23.71
N ILE A 93 -12.56 -5.51 24.37
CA ILE A 93 -12.13 -4.27 23.70
C ILE A 93 -10.68 -4.39 23.24
N PHE A 94 -9.81 -5.01 24.05
CA PHE A 94 -8.42 -5.30 23.67
C PHE A 94 -8.32 -6.20 22.43
N GLN A 95 -9.16 -7.23 22.37
CA GLN A 95 -9.21 -8.11 21.21
C GLN A 95 -9.67 -7.36 19.96
N LYS A 96 -10.66 -6.45 20.09
CA LYS A 96 -11.10 -5.59 18.98
C LYS A 96 -10.02 -4.62 18.53
N LEU A 97 -9.22 -4.05 19.44
CA LEU A 97 -8.11 -3.16 19.10
C LEU A 97 -6.96 -3.93 18.42
N GLN A 98 -6.62 -5.14 18.87
CA GLN A 98 -5.65 -6.01 18.16
C GLN A 98 -6.15 -6.45 16.77
N VAL A 99 -7.46 -6.71 16.64
CA VAL A 99 -8.08 -7.03 15.35
C VAL A 99 -8.08 -5.80 14.43
N VAL A 100 -8.25 -4.59 14.98
CA VAL A 100 -8.17 -3.33 14.22
C VAL A 100 -6.74 -3.02 13.77
N GLU A 101 -5.73 -3.32 14.59
CA GLU A 101 -4.31 -3.15 14.25
C GLU A 101 -3.83 -4.18 13.20
N SER A 102 -4.47 -5.36 13.14
CA SER A 102 -4.20 -6.38 12.11
C SER A 102 -4.96 -6.17 10.78
N GLN A 103 -5.81 -5.14 10.68
CA GLN A 103 -6.42 -4.71 9.40
C GLN A 103 -5.54 -3.72 8.61
N GLY A 104 -4.44 -3.24 9.21
CA GLY A 104 -3.62 -2.12 8.73
C GLY A 104 -2.49 -2.46 7.75
N SER A 105 -2.63 -3.48 6.90
CA SER A 105 -1.97 -3.59 5.59
C SER A 105 -2.07 -5.05 5.12
N LYS A 106 -2.88 -5.31 4.10
CA LYS A 106 -2.85 -6.59 3.36
C LYS A 106 -1.58 -6.71 2.50
N LYS A 107 -0.43 -6.35 3.05
CA LYS A 107 0.84 -6.77 2.49
C LYS A 107 0.92 -8.26 2.82
N GLU A 108 0.72 -9.10 1.81
CA GLU A 108 1.02 -10.51 1.92
C GLU A 108 2.50 -10.61 2.30
N LEU A 109 2.76 -10.89 3.58
CA LEU A 109 4.11 -10.97 4.09
C LEU A 109 4.75 -12.22 3.53
N THR A 110 6.04 -12.13 3.22
CA THR A 110 6.80 -13.31 2.85
C THR A 110 6.80 -14.30 4.03
N PRO A 111 6.89 -15.62 3.77
CA PRO A 111 6.95 -16.61 4.86
C PRO A 111 8.06 -16.32 5.88
N LEU A 112 9.15 -15.69 5.46
CA LEU A 112 10.27 -15.29 6.31
C LEU A 112 9.94 -14.09 7.21
N GLU A 113 9.25 -13.09 6.69
CA GLU A 113 8.76 -11.95 7.47
C GLU A 113 7.73 -12.38 8.51
N GLU A 114 6.80 -13.28 8.15
CA GLU A 114 5.85 -13.86 9.11
C GLU A 114 6.57 -14.57 10.26
N ALA A 115 7.58 -15.39 9.95
CA ALA A 115 8.37 -16.08 10.97
C ALA A 115 9.19 -15.11 11.83
N SER A 116 9.68 -14.01 11.26
CA SER A 116 10.38 -12.96 12.00
C SER A 116 9.47 -12.29 13.04
N LEU A 117 8.24 -11.91 12.65
CA LEU A 117 7.25 -11.35 13.57
C LEU A 117 6.87 -12.34 14.67
N GLN A 118 6.68 -13.61 14.32
CA GLN A 118 6.43 -14.66 15.30
C GLN A 118 7.60 -14.82 16.27
N ASN A 119 8.84 -14.79 15.78
CA ASN A 119 10.04 -14.89 16.60
C ASN A 119 10.22 -13.68 17.52
N GLN A 120 9.87 -12.47 17.07
CA GLN A 120 9.85 -11.28 17.90
C GLN A 120 8.84 -11.44 19.05
N LYS A 121 7.63 -11.94 18.76
CA LYS A 121 6.61 -12.24 19.76
C LYS A 121 7.08 -13.31 20.76
N LEU A 122 7.75 -14.36 20.28
CA LEU A 122 8.32 -15.41 21.13
C LEU A 122 9.39 -14.85 22.06
N LYS A 123 10.27 -14.00 21.54
CA LYS A 123 11.31 -13.33 22.33
C LYS A 123 10.71 -12.43 23.41
N ALA A 124 9.71 -11.62 23.07
CA ALA A 124 9.01 -10.77 24.05
C ALA A 124 8.32 -11.60 25.15
N ALA A 125 7.66 -12.71 24.77
CA ALA A 125 7.05 -13.62 25.73
C ALA A 125 8.08 -14.31 26.64
N TYR A 126 9.25 -14.67 26.08
CA TYR A 126 10.36 -15.21 26.84
C TYR A 126 10.92 -14.19 27.85
N GLU A 127 11.16 -12.95 27.44
CA GLU A 127 11.64 -11.87 28.31
C GLU A 127 10.68 -11.63 29.49
N ALA A 128 9.36 -11.61 29.20
CA ALA A 128 8.34 -11.47 30.23
C ALA A 128 8.32 -12.65 31.23
N ARG A 129 8.64 -13.86 30.80
CA ARG A 129 8.78 -15.04 31.68
C ARG A 129 10.09 -14.99 32.47
N MET A 130 11.19 -14.63 31.82
CA MET A 130 12.51 -14.51 32.45
C MET A 130 12.53 -13.45 33.55
N ALA A 131 11.84 -12.33 33.36
CA ALA A 131 11.71 -11.28 34.38
C ALA A 131 10.98 -11.73 35.66
N ARG A 132 10.15 -12.80 35.57
CA ARG A 132 9.38 -13.33 36.69
C ARG A 132 10.08 -14.49 37.42
N LEU A 133 11.16 -15.04 36.83
CA LEU A 133 11.86 -16.20 37.37
C LEU A 133 12.93 -15.80 38.39
N ASP A 134 12.92 -16.47 39.53
CA ASP A 134 13.88 -16.25 40.60
C ASP A 134 15.33 -16.57 40.15
N PRO A 135 16.34 -15.76 40.53
CA PRO A 135 17.76 -16.04 40.26
C PRO A 135 18.22 -17.45 40.67
N SER A 136 17.63 -18.06 41.69
CA SER A 136 17.95 -19.41 42.15
C SER A 136 17.53 -20.53 41.19
N GLN A 137 16.61 -20.26 40.26
CA GLN A 137 16.05 -21.26 39.34
C GLN A 137 16.89 -21.45 38.06
N ALA A 138 18.18 -21.70 38.21
CA ALA A 138 19.14 -21.78 37.09
C ALA A 138 18.75 -22.82 36.02
N VAL A 139 18.31 -24.02 36.43
CA VAL A 139 17.93 -25.10 35.51
C VAL A 139 16.74 -24.70 34.62
N GLN A 140 15.74 -24.01 35.19
CA GLN A 140 14.57 -23.54 34.44
C GLN A 140 14.93 -22.40 33.46
N LYS A 141 15.84 -21.49 33.85
CA LYS A 141 16.34 -20.44 32.96
C LYS A 141 17.06 -21.03 31.76
N THR A 142 17.92 -22.02 31.97
CA THR A 142 18.64 -22.70 30.90
C THR A 142 17.66 -23.45 29.97
N SER A 143 16.69 -24.18 30.52
CA SER A 143 15.72 -24.92 29.70
C SER A 143 14.83 -23.99 28.85
N LEU A 144 14.37 -22.87 29.41
CA LEU A 144 13.60 -21.85 28.68
C LEU A 144 14.44 -21.19 27.58
N THR A 145 15.71 -20.91 27.85
CA THR A 145 16.63 -20.32 26.85
C THR A 145 16.80 -21.25 25.66
N LEU A 146 17.12 -22.53 25.91
CA LEU A 146 17.29 -23.53 24.85
C LEU A 146 15.98 -23.77 24.09
N SER A 147 14.85 -23.79 24.79
CA SER A 147 13.54 -23.96 24.16
C SER A 147 13.20 -22.79 23.23
N LEU A 148 13.49 -21.54 23.64
CA LEU A 148 13.31 -20.38 22.77
C LEU A 148 14.19 -20.49 21.52
N GLN A 149 15.47 -20.79 21.70
CA GLN A 149 16.42 -20.92 20.58
C GLN A 149 15.96 -21.99 19.58
N ARG A 150 15.54 -23.16 20.07
CA ARG A 150 15.01 -24.23 19.22
C ARG A 150 13.79 -23.76 18.43
N GLN A 151 12.82 -23.13 19.10
CA GLN A 151 11.58 -22.70 18.45
C GLN A 151 11.82 -21.59 17.42
N MET A 152 12.70 -20.64 17.71
CA MET A 152 13.07 -19.59 16.76
C MET A 152 13.73 -20.15 15.52
N LEU A 153 14.67 -21.09 15.69
CA LEU A 153 15.35 -21.74 14.59
C LEU A 153 14.38 -22.60 13.76
N GLU A 154 13.51 -23.37 14.40
CA GLU A 154 12.49 -24.18 13.74
C GLU A 154 11.58 -23.31 12.85
N ASN A 155 11.11 -22.17 13.38
CA ASN A 155 10.31 -21.22 12.61
C ASN A 155 11.05 -20.70 11.37
N LEU A 156 12.35 -20.37 11.51
CA LEU A 156 13.16 -19.89 10.39
C LEU A 156 13.40 -20.97 9.34
N VAL A 157 13.70 -22.20 9.74
CA VAL A 157 13.92 -23.32 8.82
C VAL A 157 12.66 -23.63 8.03
N ILE A 158 11.51 -23.66 8.70
CA ILE A 158 10.22 -23.89 8.04
C ILE A 158 9.90 -22.75 7.06
N ALA A 159 10.08 -21.50 7.48
CA ALA A 159 9.85 -20.35 6.63
C ALA A 159 10.74 -20.33 5.39
N LYS A 160 12.04 -20.57 5.57
CA LYS A 160 13.01 -20.65 4.48
C LYS A 160 12.66 -21.76 3.49
N ALA A 161 12.28 -22.96 3.97
CA ALA A 161 11.86 -24.04 3.09
C ALA A 161 10.60 -23.69 2.27
N ARG A 162 9.65 -22.95 2.86
CA ARG A 162 8.47 -22.45 2.15
C ARG A 162 8.86 -21.42 1.09
N GLU A 163 9.73 -20.49 1.44
CA GLU A 163 10.24 -19.46 0.51
C GLU A 163 11.00 -20.08 -0.66
N GLU A 164 11.91 -21.03 -0.41
CA GLU A 164 12.64 -21.77 -1.46
C GLU A 164 11.67 -22.54 -2.37
N THR A 165 10.62 -23.12 -1.81
CA THR A 165 9.58 -23.81 -2.58
C THR A 165 8.83 -22.84 -3.49
N LEU A 166 8.48 -21.65 -3.00
CA LEU A 166 7.84 -20.61 -3.80
C LEU A 166 8.80 -20.08 -4.87
N HIS A 167 10.05 -19.80 -4.51
CA HIS A 167 11.09 -19.34 -5.41
C HIS A 167 11.30 -20.31 -6.57
N ARG A 168 11.48 -21.61 -6.29
CA ARG A 168 11.63 -22.64 -7.33
C ARG A 168 10.42 -22.67 -8.27
N LYS A 169 9.20 -22.54 -7.75
CA LYS A 169 7.99 -22.48 -8.58
C LYS A 169 7.97 -21.25 -9.48
N MET A 170 8.38 -20.10 -8.97
CA MET A 170 8.46 -18.87 -9.75
C MET A 170 9.53 -18.97 -10.83
N GLU A 171 10.72 -19.49 -10.50
CA GLU A 171 11.80 -19.70 -11.47
C GLU A 171 11.43 -20.70 -12.57
N GLU A 172 10.86 -21.85 -12.20
CA GLU A 172 10.38 -22.85 -13.17
C GLU A 172 9.34 -22.25 -14.11
N ARG A 173 8.42 -21.44 -13.58
CA ARG A 173 7.44 -20.71 -14.39
C ARG A 173 8.12 -19.69 -15.30
N ARG A 174 9.04 -18.89 -14.79
CA ARG A 174 9.80 -17.89 -15.56
C ARG A 174 10.54 -18.54 -16.72
N LEU A 175 11.21 -19.67 -16.48
CA LEU A 175 11.87 -20.45 -17.52
C LEU A 175 10.89 -20.93 -18.59
N ARG A 176 9.73 -21.47 -18.21
CA ARG A 176 8.69 -21.90 -19.17
C ARG A 176 8.16 -20.73 -20.03
N LEU A 177 7.93 -19.57 -19.43
CA LEU A 177 7.49 -18.37 -20.14
C LEU A 177 8.58 -17.85 -21.08
N GLN A 178 9.83 -17.85 -20.64
CA GLN A 178 10.98 -17.48 -21.45
C GLN A 178 11.14 -18.43 -22.65
N GLU A 179 10.98 -19.73 -22.47
CA GLU A 179 10.98 -20.69 -23.57
C GLU A 179 9.82 -20.47 -24.54
N ALA A 180 8.63 -20.14 -24.05
CA ALA A 180 7.48 -19.80 -24.89
C ALA A 180 7.74 -18.52 -25.71
N ALA A 181 8.38 -17.51 -25.12
CA ALA A 181 8.83 -16.31 -25.81
C ALA A 181 9.89 -16.65 -26.87
N ASN A 182 10.91 -17.42 -26.49
CA ASN A 182 11.98 -17.85 -27.41
C ASN A 182 11.41 -18.63 -28.60
N ARG A 183 10.46 -19.55 -28.37
CA ARG A 183 9.77 -20.27 -29.46
C ARG A 183 9.05 -19.34 -30.44
N ARG A 184 8.53 -18.19 -29.98
CA ARG A 184 7.84 -17.21 -30.84
C ARG A 184 8.77 -16.33 -31.64
N PHE A 185 9.96 -16.00 -31.12
CA PHE A 185 10.87 -15.05 -31.75
C PHE A 185 12.13 -15.70 -32.36
N CYS A 186 12.47 -16.96 -32.09
CA CYS A 186 13.65 -17.65 -32.63
C CYS A 186 13.52 -18.17 -34.08
N SER A 187 12.64 -17.61 -34.92
CA SER A 187 12.49 -18.04 -36.31
C SER A 187 13.58 -17.53 -37.26
N GLN A 188 14.38 -16.54 -36.87
CA GLN A 188 15.43 -15.94 -37.72
C GLN A 188 16.84 -16.19 -37.16
N VAL A 189 17.79 -16.49 -38.06
CA VAL A 189 19.15 -16.99 -37.79
C VAL A 189 20.07 -15.94 -37.16
N ALA A 190 19.69 -14.65 -37.13
CA ALA A 190 20.44 -13.59 -36.47
C ALA A 190 19.57 -12.89 -35.42
N LEU A 191 19.87 -13.14 -34.15
CA LEU A 191 19.22 -12.49 -33.00
C LEU A 191 19.60 -11.01 -32.94
N THR A 192 18.80 -10.14 -33.55
CA THR A 192 18.95 -8.68 -33.41
C THR A 192 18.76 -8.27 -31.94
N PRO A 193 19.42 -7.19 -31.48
CA PRO A 193 19.26 -6.72 -30.11
C PRO A 193 17.80 -6.34 -29.79
N GLU A 194 17.08 -5.77 -30.75
CA GLU A 194 15.66 -5.40 -30.61
C GLU A 194 14.77 -6.64 -30.38
N GLU A 195 15.04 -7.74 -31.06
CA GLU A 195 14.31 -8.99 -30.85
C GLU A 195 14.58 -9.59 -29.47
N ARG A 196 15.78 -9.39 -28.89
CA ARG A 196 16.09 -9.84 -27.52
C ARG A 196 15.28 -9.03 -26.51
N GLU A 197 15.17 -7.73 -26.71
CA GLU A 197 14.35 -6.85 -25.88
C GLU A 197 12.87 -7.20 -25.99
N GLN A 198 12.36 -7.42 -27.21
CA GLN A 198 10.97 -7.86 -27.42
C GLN A 198 10.67 -9.19 -26.71
N ARG A 199 11.61 -10.14 -26.70
CA ARG A 199 11.47 -11.41 -25.95
C ARG A 199 11.41 -11.18 -24.45
N ALA A 200 12.33 -10.37 -23.92
CA ALA A 200 12.39 -10.06 -22.51
C ALA A 200 11.12 -9.35 -22.06
N LEU A 201 10.66 -8.35 -22.82
CA LEU A 201 9.40 -7.64 -22.57
C LEU A 201 8.19 -8.58 -22.65
N TYR A 202 8.12 -9.43 -23.68
CA TYR A 202 7.02 -10.37 -23.83
C TYR A 202 6.97 -11.40 -22.70
N ALA A 203 8.12 -11.94 -22.27
CA ALA A 203 8.20 -12.81 -21.11
C ALA A 203 7.77 -12.10 -19.81
N ALA A 204 8.22 -10.86 -19.60
CA ALA A 204 7.83 -10.05 -18.45
C ALA A 204 6.33 -9.72 -18.43
N ILE A 205 5.72 -9.44 -19.59
CA ILE A 205 4.27 -9.23 -19.71
C ILE A 205 3.50 -10.50 -19.34
N LEU A 206 3.94 -11.66 -19.82
CA LEU A 206 3.30 -12.94 -19.47
C LEU A 206 3.46 -13.29 -17.99
N GLU A 207 4.60 -12.95 -17.40
CA GLU A 207 4.83 -13.08 -15.97
C GLU A 207 3.83 -12.19 -15.21
N TYR A 208 3.75 -10.91 -15.57
CA TYR A 208 2.82 -9.95 -14.97
C TYR A 208 1.35 -10.38 -15.06
N GLU A 209 0.86 -10.80 -16.25
CA GLU A 209 -0.53 -11.23 -16.44
C GLU A 209 -0.92 -12.47 -15.62
N GLN A 210 0.07 -13.23 -15.16
CA GLN A 210 -0.15 -14.44 -14.41
C GLN A 210 -0.14 -14.19 -12.90
N ASP A 211 0.56 -13.16 -12.41
CA ASP A 211 0.49 -12.69 -10.99
C ASP A 211 -0.66 -11.71 -10.74
N HIS A 212 -1.18 -11.09 -11.81
CA HIS A 212 -2.25 -10.13 -11.72
C HIS A 212 -3.52 -10.71 -12.32
N ASP A 213 -4.54 -10.91 -11.48
CA ASP A 213 -5.83 -11.40 -11.96
C ASP A 213 -6.75 -10.26 -12.44
N TRP A 214 -6.50 -9.02 -12.02
CA TRP A 214 -7.31 -7.86 -12.42
C TRP A 214 -7.45 -7.74 -13.96
N PRO A 215 -6.41 -7.91 -14.80
CA PRO A 215 -6.55 -7.79 -16.25
C PRO A 215 -7.52 -8.84 -16.82
N LYS A 216 -7.52 -10.06 -16.30
CA LYS A 216 -8.44 -11.13 -16.71
C LYS A 216 -9.88 -10.79 -16.34
N HIS A 217 -10.09 -10.30 -15.13
CA HIS A 217 -11.40 -9.86 -14.64
C HIS A 217 -11.95 -8.70 -15.48
N TRP A 218 -11.13 -7.69 -15.78
CA TRP A 218 -11.53 -6.57 -16.62
C TRP A 218 -11.79 -6.98 -18.07
N LYS A 219 -10.92 -7.81 -18.69
CA LYS A 219 -11.16 -8.38 -20.03
C LYS A 219 -12.49 -9.15 -20.07
N ALA A 220 -12.81 -9.94 -19.06
CA ALA A 220 -14.07 -10.69 -18.99
C ALA A 220 -15.30 -9.76 -18.85
N ARG A 221 -15.19 -8.70 -18.03
CA ARG A 221 -16.26 -7.71 -17.84
C ARG A 221 -16.52 -6.89 -19.10
N LEU A 222 -15.46 -6.43 -19.78
CA LEU A 222 -15.55 -5.71 -21.05
C LEU A 222 -16.17 -6.56 -22.16
N LYS A 223 -15.83 -7.86 -22.23
CA LYS A 223 -16.45 -8.79 -23.20
C LYS A 223 -17.96 -8.96 -22.98
N LYS A 224 -18.42 -8.93 -21.73
CA LYS A 224 -19.86 -9.03 -21.41
C LYS A 224 -20.64 -7.76 -21.70
N SER A 225 -19.99 -6.60 -21.61
CA SER A 225 -20.63 -5.29 -21.75
C SER A 225 -19.75 -4.34 -22.58
N PRO A 226 -19.62 -4.55 -23.90
CA PRO A 226 -18.67 -3.83 -24.75
C PRO A 226 -19.02 -2.34 -24.96
N GLY A 227 -20.26 -1.92 -24.69
CA GLY A 227 -20.73 -0.54 -24.86
C GLY A 227 -20.83 0.28 -23.57
N ASP A 228 -20.42 -0.27 -22.42
CA ASP A 228 -20.55 0.43 -21.14
C ASP A 228 -19.37 1.41 -20.93
N LEU A 229 -19.61 2.69 -21.23
CA LEU A 229 -18.63 3.76 -21.02
C LEU A 229 -18.17 3.87 -19.56
N SER A 230 -19.05 3.61 -18.59
CA SER A 230 -18.71 3.72 -17.17
C SER A 230 -17.67 2.69 -16.76
N LEU A 231 -17.74 1.49 -17.34
CA LEU A 231 -16.81 0.40 -17.11
C LEU A 231 -15.42 0.73 -17.69
N VAL A 232 -15.39 1.34 -18.89
CA VAL A 232 -14.14 1.82 -19.51
C VAL A 232 -13.54 2.96 -18.68
N THR A 233 -14.32 3.95 -18.26
CA THR A 233 -13.83 5.05 -17.40
C THR A 233 -13.28 4.51 -16.07
N SER A 234 -13.93 3.50 -15.49
CA SER A 234 -13.45 2.89 -14.24
C SER A 234 -12.15 2.10 -14.42
N LEU A 235 -11.96 1.41 -15.55
CA LEU A 235 -10.70 0.74 -15.90
C LEU A 235 -9.57 1.76 -16.09
N VAL A 236 -9.81 2.83 -16.85
CA VAL A 236 -8.83 3.90 -17.07
C VAL A 236 -8.45 4.54 -15.74
N SER A 237 -9.43 4.83 -14.89
CA SER A 237 -9.17 5.34 -13.53
C SER A 237 -8.28 4.36 -12.76
N HIS A 238 -8.57 3.06 -12.79
CA HIS A 238 -7.75 2.06 -12.10
C HIS A 238 -6.31 2.01 -12.62
N LEU A 239 -6.11 2.07 -13.95
CA LEU A 239 -4.77 2.12 -14.56
C LEU A 239 -3.99 3.36 -14.13
N LEU A 240 -4.64 4.52 -14.07
CA LEU A 240 -4.01 5.77 -13.65
C LEU A 240 -3.62 5.75 -12.16
N HIS A 241 -4.37 5.05 -11.31
CA HIS A 241 -3.98 4.85 -9.90
C HIS A 241 -2.84 3.84 -9.74
N LEU A 242 -2.73 2.83 -10.61
CA LEU A 242 -1.60 1.89 -10.62
C LEU A 242 -0.31 2.52 -11.17
N ALA A 243 -0.44 3.48 -12.07
CA ALA A 243 0.67 4.22 -12.68
C ALA A 243 1.19 5.39 -11.83
N ALA A 244 0.62 5.61 -10.64
CA ALA A 244 1.17 6.53 -9.65
C ALA A 244 2.02 5.74 -8.64
N PRO A 245 3.30 5.47 -8.93
CA PRO A 245 4.17 4.88 -7.92
C PRO A 245 4.35 5.89 -6.78
N GLU A 246 4.17 5.42 -5.55
CA GLU A 246 4.75 6.05 -4.39
C GLU A 246 6.29 6.01 -4.58
N GLU A 247 6.90 7.20 -4.73
CA GLU A 247 8.32 7.53 -4.56
C GLU A 247 9.33 6.38 -4.80
N ALA A 248 9.85 6.30 -6.03
CA ALA A 248 11.05 5.50 -6.30
C ALA A 248 12.26 6.12 -5.56
N PRO A 249 13.05 5.36 -4.78
CA PRO A 249 14.26 5.88 -4.17
C PRO A 249 15.27 6.19 -5.28
N VAL A 250 15.69 7.45 -5.33
CA VAL A 250 16.76 7.95 -6.18
C VAL A 250 18.01 7.09 -5.98
N CYS A 251 18.38 6.31 -7.00
CA CYS A 251 19.70 5.69 -7.09
C CYS A 251 20.74 6.82 -7.12
N GLY A 252 21.45 7.00 -6.00
CA GLY A 252 22.61 7.86 -5.93
C GLY A 252 23.71 7.39 -6.88
N VAL A 253 24.12 8.29 -7.77
CA VAL A 253 25.32 8.14 -8.60
C VAL A 253 26.54 8.28 -7.69
N PRO A 254 27.57 7.42 -7.81
CA PRO A 254 28.81 7.62 -7.06
C PRO A 254 29.58 8.81 -7.65
N ASP A 255 29.78 9.84 -6.84
CA ASP A 255 30.63 10.98 -7.18
C ASP A 255 32.06 10.51 -7.46
N ALA A 256 32.49 10.78 -8.69
CA ALA A 256 33.87 10.70 -9.10
C ALA A 256 34.68 11.79 -8.39
N VAL A 257 35.77 11.40 -7.73
CA VAL A 257 36.79 12.31 -7.20
C VAL A 257 37.79 12.63 -8.32
N PRO A 258 38.09 13.91 -8.58
CA PRO A 258 39.31 14.28 -9.28
C PRO A 258 40.14 15.32 -8.51
N PRO A 259 41.35 15.59 -9.01
CA PRO A 259 42.59 14.86 -8.73
C PRO A 259 43.26 15.25 -7.40
#